data_AF-A0A816NIS8-F1
#
_entry.id   AF-A0A816NIS8-F1
#
_cell.length_a   1.000
_cell.length_b   1.000
_cell.length_c   1.000
_cell.angle_alpha   90.00
_cell.angle_beta   90.00
_cell.angle_gamma   90.00
#
_symmetry.space_group_name_H-M   'P 1'
#
loop_
_entity.id
_entity.type
_entity.pdbx_description
1 polymer ?
#
loop_
_entity_poly.entity_id
_entity_poly.type
_entity_poly.pdbx_seq_one_letter_code
_entity_poly.pdbx_strand_id
1 'polypeptide(L)'
;MSASDPISLLVHKHDIISALIQSLSTCQLHVWNKTHGHVTIEKSMDDRFTYEESAKSHLDLLSLLLKKGYLYLILKRGQELWDILITNEKASSLDHELGLNWFITCVDDFNRDSQLALFEKRVSKLDLINLSPKGFECYKLYFARYNLERFRRTNSSSNDSNVSTLSN
;
A
#
# COMPACT_ATOMS: atom_id res chain seq x y z
N MET A 1 -1.29 -21.76 29.48
CA MET A 1 -0.83 -21.64 28.07
C MET A 1 -2.06 -21.33 27.23
N SER A 2 -2.25 -20.07 26.83
CA SER A 2 -3.36 -19.68 25.97
C SER A 2 -3.08 -20.21 24.56
N ALA A 3 -4.00 -21.00 23.99
CA ALA A 3 -3.91 -21.41 22.60
C ALA A 3 -3.83 -20.14 21.74
N SER A 4 -2.72 -19.96 21.03
CA SER A 4 -2.60 -18.89 20.04
C SER A 4 -3.66 -19.17 18.98
N ASP A 5 -4.62 -18.27 18.84
CA ASP A 5 -5.70 -18.36 17.87
C ASP A 5 -5.09 -18.61 16.47
N PRO A 6 -5.43 -19.69 15.76
CA PRO A 6 -4.91 -19.97 14.43
C PRO A 6 -5.08 -18.78 13.47
N ILE A 7 -6.15 -18.00 13.64
CA ILE A 7 -6.39 -16.77 12.88
C ILE A 7 -5.32 -15.74 13.22
N SER A 8 -5.00 -15.53 14.50
CA SER A 8 -3.90 -14.62 14.90
C SER A 8 -2.58 -15.03 14.27
N LEU A 9 -2.25 -16.33 14.25
CA LEU A 9 -1.00 -16.82 13.67
C LEU A 9 -0.93 -16.62 12.14
N LEU A 10 -2.05 -16.81 11.45
CA LEU A 10 -2.16 -16.62 9.98
C LEU A 10 -2.09 -15.13 9.60
N VAL A 11 -2.72 -14.29 10.42
CA VAL A 11 -2.69 -12.82 10.37
C VAL A 11 -1.25 -12.35 10.59
N HIS A 12 -0.55 -12.83 11.61
CA HIS A 12 0.83 -12.46 11.92
C HIS A 12 1.86 -12.81 10.84
N LYS A 13 1.60 -13.82 10.00
CA LYS A 13 2.49 -14.19 8.89
C LYS A 13 2.25 -13.41 7.58
N HIS A 14 1.27 -12.50 7.54
CA HIS A 14 0.84 -11.82 6.31
C HIS A 14 0.40 -12.80 5.19
N ASP A 15 0.09 -14.06 5.51
CA ASP A 15 -0.28 -15.07 4.52
C ASP A 15 -1.65 -14.75 3.91
N ILE A 16 -2.60 -14.31 4.74
CA ILE A 16 -3.92 -13.83 4.27
C ILE A 16 -3.76 -12.59 3.39
N ILE A 17 -2.92 -11.64 3.81
CA ILE A 17 -2.66 -10.42 3.04
C ILE A 17 -2.05 -10.77 1.68
N SER A 18 -1.10 -11.71 1.66
CA SER A 18 -0.54 -12.25 0.42
C SER A 18 -1.61 -12.85 -0.47
N ALA A 19 -2.48 -13.70 0.09
CA ALA A 19 -3.53 -14.37 -0.66
C ALA A 19 -4.51 -13.36 -1.28
N LEU A 20 -4.88 -12.30 -0.54
CA LEU A 20 -5.74 -11.23 -1.05
C LEU A 20 -5.08 -10.45 -2.19
N ILE A 21 -3.81 -10.09 -2.06
CA ILE A 21 -3.05 -9.41 -3.11
C ILE A 21 -2.96 -10.27 -4.37
N GLN A 22 -2.68 -11.57 -4.22
CA GLN A 22 -2.61 -12.52 -5.35
C GLN A 22 -3.97 -12.78 -6.01
N SER A 23 -5.04 -12.84 -5.20
CA SER A 23 -6.42 -12.95 -5.69
C SER A 23 -6.79 -11.73 -6.53
N LEU A 24 -6.48 -10.51 -6.04
CA LEU A 24 -6.71 -9.27 -6.77
C LEU A 24 -5.95 -9.23 -8.10
N SER A 25 -4.67 -9.60 -8.09
CA SER A 25 -3.85 -9.70 -9.31
C SER A 25 -4.42 -10.69 -10.33
N THR A 26 -4.97 -11.81 -9.85
CA THR A 26 -5.60 -12.82 -10.70
C THR A 26 -6.90 -12.29 -11.32
N CYS A 27 -7.72 -11.58 -10.54
CA CYS A 27 -8.94 -10.92 -11.03
C CYS A 27 -8.61 -9.91 -12.13
N GLN A 28 -7.60 -9.06 -11.89
CA GLN A 28 -7.11 -8.08 -12.85
C GLN A 28 -6.65 -8.74 -14.15
N LEU A 29 -5.84 -9.79 -14.06
CA LEU A 29 -5.34 -10.51 -15.24
C LEU A 29 -6.48 -11.17 -16.04
N HIS A 30 -7.49 -11.71 -15.36
CA HIS A 30 -8.65 -12.31 -16.01
C HIS A 30 -9.46 -11.27 -16.80
N VAL A 31 -9.70 -10.10 -16.20
CA VAL A 31 -10.39 -8.99 -16.87
C VAL A 31 -9.56 -8.47 -18.04
N TRP A 32 -8.25 -8.27 -17.85
CA TRP A 32 -7.34 -7.85 -18.91
C TRP A 32 -7.39 -8.81 -20.11
N ASN A 33 -7.29 -10.12 -19.87
CA ASN A 33 -7.30 -11.14 -20.93
C ASN A 33 -8.64 -11.20 -21.70
N LYS A 34 -9.76 -10.96 -21.02
CA LYS A 34 -11.08 -10.91 -21.67
C LYS A 34 -11.28 -9.64 -22.50
N THR A 35 -10.82 -8.51 -21.97
CA THR A 35 -11.09 -7.19 -22.54
C THR A 35 -9.99 -6.71 -23.49
N HIS A 36 -8.89 -7.45 -23.62
CA HIS A 36 -7.70 -7.04 -24.38
C HIS A 36 -7.18 -5.65 -23.98
N GLY A 37 -7.31 -5.31 -22.69
CA GLY A 37 -6.87 -4.02 -22.14
C GLY A 37 -7.88 -2.88 -22.27
N HIS A 38 -9.02 -3.08 -22.95
CA HIS A 38 -10.13 -2.13 -22.95
C HIS A 38 -11.06 -2.41 -21.78
N VAL A 39 -10.73 -1.90 -20.59
CA VAL A 39 -11.62 -1.96 -19.41
C VAL A 39 -12.81 -1.01 -19.63
N THR A 40 -13.67 -1.34 -20.59
CA THR A 40 -15.04 -0.86 -20.63
C THR A 40 -15.75 -1.49 -19.44
N ILE A 41 -16.58 -0.70 -18.77
CA ILE A 41 -17.35 -1.06 -17.58
C ILE A 41 -18.29 -2.22 -17.94
N GLU A 42 -17.76 -3.44 -18.01
CA GLU A 42 -18.49 -4.61 -18.44
C GLU A 42 -18.42 -5.67 -17.35
N LYS A 43 -19.60 -5.90 -16.80
CA LYS A 43 -20.02 -6.94 -15.89
C LYS A 43 -19.40 -8.28 -16.30
N SER A 44 -18.22 -8.60 -15.77
CA SER A 44 -17.50 -9.82 -16.14
C SER A 44 -16.77 -10.44 -14.94
N MET A 45 -17.51 -10.70 -13.86
CA MET A 45 -17.31 -11.90 -13.05
C MET A 45 -18.68 -12.43 -12.63
N ASP A 46 -19.13 -13.51 -13.28
CA ASP A 46 -20.29 -14.32 -12.88
C ASP A 46 -21.66 -13.60 -12.88
N ASP A 47 -21.79 -12.50 -13.63
CA ASP A 47 -23.01 -11.69 -13.81
C ASP A 47 -23.59 -11.04 -12.52
N ARG A 48 -22.87 -11.18 -11.39
CA ARG A 48 -23.29 -10.72 -10.06
C ARG A 48 -22.51 -9.52 -9.53
N PHE A 49 -21.25 -9.34 -9.91
CA PHE A 49 -20.42 -8.21 -9.49
C PHE A 49 -19.52 -7.70 -10.63
N THR A 50 -19.29 -6.39 -10.62
CA THR A 50 -18.31 -5.72 -11.50
C THR A 50 -16.89 -5.93 -10.98
N TYR A 51 -15.89 -5.78 -11.87
CA TYR A 51 -14.49 -5.82 -11.45
C TYR A 51 -14.17 -4.75 -10.40
N GLU A 52 -14.73 -3.54 -10.57
CA GLU A 52 -14.57 -2.44 -9.63
C GLU A 52 -15.03 -2.81 -8.21
N GLU A 53 -16.22 -3.42 -8.07
CA GLU A 53 -16.73 -3.87 -6.78
C GLU A 53 -15.84 -4.95 -6.15
N SER A 54 -15.32 -5.87 -6.97
CA SER A 54 -14.38 -6.88 -6.52
C SER A 54 -13.08 -6.24 -6.02
N ALA A 55 -12.47 -5.34 -6.80
CA ALA A 55 -11.23 -4.67 -6.44
C ALA A 55 -11.38 -3.84 -5.14
N LYS A 56 -12.47 -3.06 -5.04
CA LYS A 56 -12.81 -2.33 -3.80
C LYS A 56 -12.95 -3.27 -2.61
N SER A 57 -13.68 -4.37 -2.77
CA SER A 57 -13.88 -5.35 -1.68
C SER A 57 -12.56 -5.97 -1.20
N HIS A 58 -11.62 -6.25 -2.10
CA HIS A 58 -10.28 -6.74 -1.73
C HIS A 58 -9.51 -5.69 -0.90
N LEU A 59 -9.55 -4.43 -1.33
CA LEU A 59 -8.88 -3.33 -0.65
C LEU A 59 -9.51 -3.00 0.71
N ASP A 60 -10.84 -3.03 0.80
CA ASP A 60 -11.58 -2.83 2.04
C ASP A 60 -11.29 -3.94 3.05
N LEU A 61 -11.26 -5.20 2.59
CA LEU A 61 -10.89 -6.33 3.43
C LEU A 61 -9.43 -6.23 3.88
N LEU A 62 -8.52 -5.78 3.02
CA LEU A 62 -7.13 -5.54 3.40
C LEU A 62 -7.03 -4.46 4.50
N SER A 63 -7.71 -3.33 4.33
CA SER A 63 -7.78 -2.27 5.36
C SER A 63 -8.37 -2.80 6.67
N LEU A 64 -9.43 -3.61 6.59
CA LEU A 64 -10.06 -4.23 7.76
C LEU A 64 -9.08 -5.13 8.51
N LEU A 65 -8.33 -5.97 7.80
CA LEU A 65 -7.35 -6.87 8.40
C LEU A 65 -6.20 -6.12 9.07
N LEU A 66 -5.70 -5.05 8.46
CA LEU A 66 -4.67 -4.22 9.06
C LEU A 66 -5.18 -3.56 10.36
N LYS A 67 -6.36 -2.94 10.30
CA LYS A 67 -6.95 -2.22 11.44
C LYS A 67 -7.40 -3.12 12.57
N LYS A 68 -8.15 -4.20 12.28
CA LYS A 68 -8.69 -5.10 13.30
C LYS A 68 -7.71 -6.18 13.74
N GLY A 69 -6.78 -6.56 12.87
CA GLY A 69 -5.72 -7.51 13.20
C GLY A 69 -4.56 -6.91 13.98
N TYR A 70 -4.58 -5.59 14.25
CA TYR A 70 -3.45 -4.84 14.81
C TYR A 70 -2.14 -5.13 14.08
N LEU A 71 -2.23 -5.27 12.76
CA LEU A 71 -1.11 -5.57 11.88
C LEU A 71 -0.64 -4.31 11.18
N TYR A 72 0.67 -4.13 11.11
CA TYR A 72 1.26 -3.16 10.20
C TYR A 72 1.57 -3.79 8.87
N LEU A 73 1.25 -3.11 7.77
CA LEU A 73 1.67 -3.59 6.45
C LEU A 73 3.20 -3.54 6.34
N ILE A 74 3.81 -4.71 6.19
CA ILE A 74 5.25 -4.82 5.93
C ILE A 74 5.57 -4.33 4.51
N LEU A 75 6.75 -3.72 4.35
CA LEU A 75 7.21 -3.17 3.08
C LEU A 75 7.03 -4.11 1.89
N LYS A 76 7.37 -5.40 2.05
CA LYS A 76 7.23 -6.40 0.97
C LYS A 76 5.82 -6.43 0.40
N ARG A 77 4.79 -6.46 1.25
CA ARG A 77 3.38 -6.52 0.82
C ARG A 77 2.90 -5.18 0.27
N GLY A 78 3.37 -4.07 0.84
CA GLY A 78 3.10 -2.74 0.29
C GLY A 78 3.65 -2.58 -1.13
N GLN A 79 4.87 -3.07 -1.37
CA GLN A 79 5.47 -3.05 -2.71
C GLN A 79 4.74 -3.97 -3.69
N GLU A 80 4.36 -5.19 -3.27
CA GLU A 80 3.58 -6.10 -4.12
C GLU A 80 2.25 -5.46 -4.56
N LEU A 81 1.51 -4.88 -3.62
CA LEU A 81 0.24 -4.21 -3.91
C LEU A 81 0.44 -2.98 -4.80
N TRP A 82 1.47 -2.18 -4.53
CA TRP A 82 1.84 -1.03 -5.37
C TRP A 82 2.14 -1.48 -6.80
N ASP A 83 2.90 -2.56 -6.94
CA ASP A 83 3.34 -3.03 -8.23
C ASP A 83 2.14 -3.49 -9.07
N ILE A 84 1.18 -4.17 -8.45
CA ILE A 84 -0.05 -4.65 -9.09
C ILE A 84 -0.97 -3.50 -9.53
N LEU A 85 -1.15 -2.50 -8.66
CA LEU A 85 -2.16 -1.46 -8.87
C LEU A 85 -1.64 -0.20 -9.58
N ILE A 86 -0.34 0.09 -9.53
CA ILE A 86 0.20 1.38 -9.97
C ILE A 86 1.22 1.25 -11.09
N THR A 87 2.12 0.27 -11.03
CA THR A 87 3.23 0.17 -12.01
C THR A 87 3.06 -0.95 -13.03
N ASN A 88 2.11 -1.86 -12.81
CA ASN A 88 1.82 -2.93 -13.75
C ASN A 88 1.24 -2.33 -15.04
N GLU A 89 1.81 -2.68 -16.18
CA GLU A 89 1.33 -2.23 -17.50
C GLU A 89 -0.11 -2.69 -17.80
N LYS A 90 -0.57 -3.74 -17.09
CA LYS A 90 -1.94 -4.26 -17.17
C LYS A 90 -2.90 -3.57 -16.19
N ALA A 91 -2.42 -2.60 -15.41
CA ALA A 91 -3.26 -1.80 -14.53
C ALA A 91 -4.02 -0.74 -15.33
N SER A 92 -5.32 -0.69 -15.08
CA SER A 92 -6.22 0.29 -15.66
C SER A 92 -6.17 1.60 -14.89
N SER A 93 -6.73 2.66 -15.46
CA SER A 93 -6.92 3.93 -14.74
C SER A 93 -7.73 3.75 -13.44
N LEU A 94 -8.69 2.83 -13.43
CA LEU A 94 -9.46 2.46 -12.25
C LEU A 94 -8.56 1.85 -11.16
N ASP A 95 -7.67 0.93 -11.53
CA ASP A 95 -6.73 0.30 -10.59
C ASP A 95 -5.81 1.34 -9.96
N HIS A 96 -5.30 2.26 -10.78
CA HIS A 96 -4.45 3.35 -10.33
C HIS A 96 -5.19 4.23 -9.32
N GLU A 97 -6.43 4.62 -9.63
CA GLU A 97 -7.23 5.49 -8.76
C GLU A 97 -7.58 4.82 -7.44
N LEU A 98 -8.05 3.56 -7.48
CA LEU A 98 -8.36 2.77 -6.28
C LEU A 98 -7.11 2.54 -5.42
N GLY A 99 -6.00 2.14 -6.05
CA GLY A 99 -4.73 1.89 -5.37
C GLY A 99 -4.17 3.14 -4.70
N LEU A 100 -4.10 4.26 -5.43
CA LEU A 100 -3.60 5.52 -4.88
C LEU A 100 -4.46 6.00 -3.71
N ASN A 101 -5.79 5.94 -3.85
CA ASN A 101 -6.70 6.31 -2.77
C ASN A 101 -6.52 5.39 -1.54
N TRP A 102 -6.30 4.09 -1.76
CA TRP A 102 -6.04 3.15 -0.69
C TRP A 102 -4.72 3.45 0.05
N PHE A 103 -3.62 3.71 -0.67
CA PHE A 103 -2.34 4.08 -0.05
C PHE A 103 -2.41 5.39 0.73
N ILE A 104 -3.18 6.38 0.25
CA ILE A 104 -3.42 7.63 0.98
C ILE A 104 -4.15 7.36 2.30
N THR A 105 -5.23 6.59 2.25
CA THR A 105 -6.12 6.35 3.40
C THR A 105 -5.52 5.39 4.42
N CYS A 106 -4.68 4.45 3.99
CA CYS A 106 -4.07 3.44 4.85
C CYS A 106 -2.64 3.78 5.27
N VAL A 107 -2.13 4.99 5.01
CA VAL A 107 -0.73 5.35 5.30
C VAL A 107 -0.34 5.08 6.77
N ASP A 108 -1.25 5.32 7.72
CA ASP A 108 -1.01 5.13 9.14
C ASP A 108 -1.09 3.64 9.57
N ASP A 109 -1.62 2.77 8.71
CA ASP A 109 -1.64 1.31 8.89
C ASP A 109 -0.29 0.66 8.48
N PHE A 110 0.68 1.46 8.01
CA PHE A 110 2.04 1.03 7.73
C PHE A 110 2.94 1.37 8.91
N ASN A 111 3.89 0.48 9.24
CA ASN A 111 4.95 0.88 10.13
C ASN A 111 5.80 1.98 9.46
N ARG A 112 6.36 2.86 10.28
CA ARG A 112 7.06 4.05 9.81
C ARG A 112 8.20 3.73 8.84
N ASP A 113 9.03 2.74 9.13
CA ASP A 113 10.15 2.37 8.24
C ASP A 113 9.65 1.88 6.88
N SER A 114 8.52 1.17 6.84
CA SER A 114 7.87 0.75 5.60
C SER A 114 7.30 1.94 4.82
N GLN A 115 6.75 2.96 5.49
CA GLN A 115 6.30 4.20 4.81
C GLN A 115 7.49 4.90 4.11
N LEU A 116 8.60 5.07 4.83
CA LEU A 116 9.81 5.71 4.30
C LEU A 116 10.40 4.93 3.13
N ALA A 117 10.58 3.62 3.31
CA ALA A 117 11.14 2.76 2.27
C ALA A 117 10.21 2.64 1.06
N LEU A 118 8.88 2.69 1.23
CA LEU A 118 7.94 2.71 0.12
C LEU A 118 8.06 4.02 -0.67
N PHE A 119 8.23 5.15 0.01
CA PHE A 119 8.48 6.43 -0.66
C PHE A 119 9.75 6.37 -1.52
N GLU A 120 10.87 5.95 -0.95
CA GLU A 120 12.16 5.86 -1.66
C GLU A 120 12.11 4.87 -2.84
N LYS A 121 11.48 3.71 -2.65
CA LYS A 121 11.52 2.63 -3.65
C LYS A 121 10.47 2.77 -4.75
N ARG A 122 9.36 3.47 -4.49
CA ARG A 122 8.19 3.53 -5.36
C ARG A 122 7.68 4.95 -5.57
N VAL A 123 7.14 5.59 -4.53
CA VAL A 123 6.39 6.86 -4.69
C VAL A 123 7.26 7.98 -5.29
N SER A 124 8.54 8.07 -4.88
CA SER A 124 9.49 9.05 -5.39
C SER A 124 9.83 8.91 -6.88
N LYS A 125 9.53 7.74 -7.48
CA LYS A 125 9.79 7.41 -8.88
C LYS A 125 8.58 7.60 -9.79
N LEU A 126 7.46 8.06 -9.23
CA LEU A 126 6.29 8.42 -10.02
C LEU A 126 6.63 9.55 -10.99
N ASP A 127 6.13 9.47 -12.22
CA ASP A 127 6.26 10.54 -13.21
C ASP A 127 5.36 11.73 -12.81
N LEU A 128 5.99 12.74 -12.22
CA LEU A 128 5.30 13.92 -11.69
C LEU A 128 4.60 14.76 -12.77
N ILE A 129 4.98 14.63 -14.04
CA ILE A 129 4.41 15.41 -15.14
C ILE A 129 3.03 14.85 -15.52
N ASN A 130 2.90 13.53 -15.54
CA ASN A 130 1.69 12.82 -15.98
C ASN A 130 0.84 12.30 -14.81
N LEU A 131 1.05 12.88 -13.63
CA LEU A 131 0.44 12.39 -12.41
C LEU A 131 -1.02 12.81 -12.30
N SER A 132 -1.90 11.87 -11.96
CA SER A 132 -3.29 12.20 -11.63
C SER A 132 -3.36 13.05 -10.35
N PRO A 133 -4.47 13.79 -10.09
CA PRO A 133 -4.64 14.54 -8.85
C PRO A 133 -4.43 13.67 -7.59
N LYS A 134 -4.93 12.43 -7.62
CA LYS A 134 -4.72 11.43 -6.56
C LYS A 134 -3.27 10.99 -6.45
N GLY A 135 -2.57 10.84 -7.57
CA GLY A 135 -1.14 10.55 -7.55
C GLY A 135 -0.35 11.66 -6.87
N PHE A 136 -0.70 12.93 -7.15
CA PHE A 136 -0.03 14.08 -6.52
C PHE A 136 -0.34 14.20 -5.03
N GLU A 137 -1.56 13.89 -4.63
CA GLU A 137 -1.95 13.78 -3.22
C GLU A 137 -1.11 12.70 -2.50
N CYS A 138 -1.01 11.50 -3.07
CA CYS A 138 -0.20 10.40 -2.54
C CYS A 138 1.27 10.79 -2.43
N TYR A 139 1.84 11.40 -3.48
CA TYR A 139 3.22 11.88 -3.47
C TYR A 139 3.48 12.87 -2.34
N LYS A 140 2.65 13.92 -2.21
CA LYS A 140 2.79 14.93 -1.16
C LYS A 140 2.73 14.32 0.23
N LEU A 141 1.80 13.40 0.47
CA LEU A 141 1.62 12.73 1.74
C LEU A 141 2.88 11.98 2.16
N TYR A 142 3.38 11.08 1.30
CA TYR A 142 4.58 10.30 1.61
C TYR A 142 5.85 11.17 1.68
N PHE A 143 5.96 12.19 0.82
CA PHE A 143 7.08 13.14 0.88
C PHE A 143 7.11 13.91 2.20
N ALA A 144 5.96 14.38 2.69
CA ALA A 144 5.86 15.06 3.97
C ALA A 144 6.27 14.15 5.14
N ARG A 145 5.80 12.89 5.16
CA ARG A 145 6.19 11.89 6.16
C ARG A 145 7.69 11.59 6.10
N TYR A 146 8.25 11.48 4.90
CA TYR A 146 9.67 11.24 4.68
C TYR A 146 10.55 12.36 5.25
N ASN A 147 10.20 13.62 4.95
CA ASN A 147 10.96 14.77 5.43
C ASN A 147 10.85 14.98 6.93
N LEU A 148 9.67 14.73 7.52
CA LEU A 148 9.46 14.84 8.96
C LEU A 148 10.38 13.90 9.73
N GLU A 149 10.51 12.65 9.27
CA GLU A 149 11.39 11.68 9.92
C GLU A 149 12.87 11.97 9.69
N ARG A 150 13.24 12.50 8.51
CA ARG A 150 14.62 12.97 8.27
C ARG A 150 14.99 14.09 9.25
N PHE A 151 14.12 15.08 9.43
CA PHE A 151 14.33 16.19 10.36
C PHE A 151 14.40 15.72 11.82
N ARG A 152 13.55 14.75 12.21
CA ARG A 152 13.61 14.14 13.54
C ARG A 152 14.96 13.48 13.81
N ARG A 153 15.49 12.71 12.85
CA ARG A 153 16.78 12.01 12.96
C ARG A 153 17.97 12.96 13.03
N THR A 154 17.95 14.05 12.27
CA THR A 154 19.02 15.07 12.34
C THR A 154 19.03 15.78 13.69
N ASN A 155 17.86 16.09 14.26
CA ASN A 155 17.78 16.77 15.56
C ASN A 155 18.14 15.84 16.72
N SER A 156 17.86 14.53 16.65
CA SER A 156 18.32 13.58 17.67
C SER A 156 19.84 13.47 17.69
N SER A 157 20.52 13.43 16.53
CA SER A 157 21.99 13.35 16.49
C SER A 157 22.69 14.61 17.01
N SER A 158 22.04 15.77 16.93
CA SER A 158 22.56 17.04 17.44
C SER A 158 22.42 17.18 18.97
N ASN A 159 21.50 16.46 19.60
CA ASN A 159 21.36 16.47 21.06
C ASN A 159 22.32 15.51 21.77
N ASP A 160 22.65 14.37 21.16
CA ASP A 160 23.61 13.41 21.74
C ASP A 160 25.06 13.92 21.75
N SER A 161 25.38 14.84 20.85
CA SER A 161 26.70 15.49 20.77
C SER A 161 26.91 16.61 21.80
N ASN A 162 25.84 17.13 22.42
CA ASN A 162 25.94 18.16 23.48
C ASN A 162 26.02 17.57 24.90
N VAL A 163 25.59 16.32 25.11
CA VAL A 163 25.64 15.67 26.43
C VAL A 163 27.03 15.13 26.76
N SER A 164 27.84 14.83 25.74
CA SER A 164 29.21 14.32 25.88
C SER A 164 30.27 15.40 26.16
N THR A 165 29.91 16.68 26.19
CA THR A 165 30.84 17.80 26.46
C THR A 165 30.68 18.43 27.85
N LEU A 166 29.75 17.94 28.68
CA LEU A 166 29.45 18.49 30.01
C LEU A 166 29.92 17.62 31.19
N SER A 167 30.78 16.62 30.93
CA SER A 167 31.29 15.70 31.96
C SER A 167 32.82 15.61 32.04
N ASN A 168 33.53 16.73 31.86
CA ASN A 168 34.95 16.86 32.21
C ASN A 168 35.19 18.15 33.00
#